data_AF-A0A562HLA7-F1
#
_entry.id   AF-A0A562HLA7-F1
#
_cell.length_a   1.000
_cell.length_b   1.000
_cell.length_c   1.000
_cell.angle_alpha   90.00
_cell.angle_beta   90.00
_cell.angle_gamma   90.00
#
_symmetry.space_group_name_H-M   'P 1'
#
loop_
_entity.id
_entity.type
_entity.pdbx_description
1 polymer ?
#
loop_
_entity_poly.entity_id
_entity_poly.type
_entity_poly.pdbx_seq_one_letter_code
_entity_poly.pdbx_strand_id
1 'polypeptide(L)'
;MKKVLSMIIVLLLSMALTGCNMQSLLGGLMGSKEKTSSKSSQQEEKKIIAVALNQEDPNKDMFLLGIQELAEKEELEVKVLTSKEQGDANALKDAKVLIVQAGEQSFLKEAEKGDIPILALNGLPPGVKAKGVILPDPDQTGKLMAQQIQGKVTEGQVVYLQGEAEDAVAQMNMAAFKQELGKNPKITVHSITNPPQSETIAVQSLMEHLQKNPGQVKAICAKNEKLLALAYELLRSMQLTDKVQLMGGQANSKSLQRIASGSQIADIDTSPYVQGVNAFQWAQKLMDKQSVDITQSITGDQGEVAAKIIPVKTVTTENLALIQKSYAKAAEAQKELEKKKSESQTKGSESQGKQKSTEKSSNEDSGKEQSGEGKDAESKEQGQEGSSSAQGQSGGQGVMPEGVSKVTEKVHTEILREYLDEKGNVLGTEKNANDQVRTIPPEMLLKEQQQQQQQQQQQGEQGQQGDRQDKQGGNSSEQAKQGE
;
A
#
# COMPACT_ATOMS: atom_id res chain seq x y z
N MET A 1 -61.87 -57.56 28.25
CA MET A 1 -62.17 -56.19 28.69
C MET A 1 -61.23 -55.81 29.83
N LYS A 2 -60.49 -54.69 29.67
CA LYS A 2 -59.83 -53.89 30.74
C LYS A 2 -58.82 -54.69 31.58
N LYS A 3 -57.50 -54.46 31.50
CA LYS A 3 -56.84 -53.19 31.80
C LYS A 3 -55.44 -53.18 31.15
N VAL A 4 -55.38 -52.57 29.97
CA VAL A 4 -54.17 -51.98 29.40
C VAL A 4 -54.00 -50.64 30.14
N LEU A 5 -53.36 -50.65 31.31
CA LEU A 5 -53.05 -49.44 32.07
C LEU A 5 -51.95 -49.70 33.11
N SER A 6 -50.80 -50.20 32.68
CA SER A 6 -49.60 -50.24 33.54
C SER A 6 -48.32 -50.42 32.72
N MET A 7 -48.13 -49.60 31.68
CA MET A 7 -46.87 -49.58 30.93
C MET A 7 -46.63 -48.24 30.20
N ILE A 8 -46.90 -47.11 30.87
CA ILE A 8 -46.56 -45.74 30.38
C ILE A 8 -45.93 -44.93 31.52
N ILE A 9 -45.03 -45.54 32.30
CA ILE A 9 -44.19 -44.81 33.29
C ILE A 9 -42.78 -45.44 33.32
N VAL A 10 -42.16 -45.74 32.17
CA VAL A 10 -40.70 -46.00 32.08
C VAL A 10 -40.16 -45.60 30.69
N LEU A 11 -40.67 -44.51 30.11
CA LEU A 11 -40.11 -43.97 28.85
C LEU A 11 -40.14 -42.44 28.82
N LEU A 12 -39.76 -41.81 29.93
CA LEU A 12 -39.62 -40.35 30.05
C LEU A 12 -38.33 -39.99 30.80
N LEU A 13 -37.21 -40.64 30.48
CA LEU A 13 -35.90 -40.24 31.01
C LEU A 13 -34.75 -40.64 30.07
N SER A 14 -34.73 -40.08 28.86
CA SER A 14 -33.51 -40.04 28.00
C SER A 14 -33.75 -39.30 26.68
N MET A 15 -34.05 -37.99 26.74
CA MET A 15 -33.74 -37.07 25.63
C MET A 15 -33.42 -35.69 26.21
N ALA A 16 -32.22 -35.58 26.79
CA ALA A 16 -31.52 -34.30 26.87
C ALA A 16 -30.51 -34.29 25.72
N LEU A 17 -30.35 -33.12 25.09
CA LEU A 17 -29.47 -32.77 23.97
C LEU A 17 -30.12 -32.75 22.58
N THR A 18 -30.85 -31.65 22.30
CA THR A 18 -30.61 -30.77 21.14
C THR A 18 -31.48 -29.52 21.34
N GLY A 19 -30.86 -28.44 21.85
CA GLY A 19 -31.51 -27.14 21.94
C GLY A 19 -31.27 -26.35 20.65
N CYS A 20 -32.23 -26.39 19.73
CA CYS A 20 -32.43 -25.39 18.69
C CYS A 20 -33.94 -25.17 18.46
N ASN A 21 -34.41 -24.00 18.93
CA ASN A 21 -35.33 -23.12 18.23
C ASN A 21 -36.67 -23.68 17.71
N MET A 22 -37.57 -24.07 18.62
CA MET A 22 -38.98 -24.38 18.29
C MET A 22 -39.97 -23.35 18.85
N GLN A 23 -39.51 -22.12 19.12
CA GLN A 23 -40.35 -21.01 19.60
C GLN A 23 -41.00 -20.20 18.45
N SER A 24 -40.60 -20.41 17.19
CA SER A 24 -41.15 -19.68 16.03
C SER A 24 -42.34 -20.36 15.35
N LEU A 25 -42.67 -21.61 15.69
CA LEU A 25 -43.72 -22.38 14.99
C LEU A 25 -45.08 -22.44 15.72
N LEU A 26 -45.16 -21.98 16.97
CA LEU A 26 -46.39 -22.05 17.78
C LEU A 26 -47.04 -20.67 18.05
N GLY A 27 -46.43 -19.58 17.59
CA GLY A 27 -46.94 -18.21 17.76
C GLY A 27 -48.01 -17.77 16.74
N GLY A 28 -48.40 -18.65 15.80
CA GLY A 28 -49.30 -18.30 14.70
C GLY A 28 -50.80 -18.52 14.92
N LEU A 29 -51.22 -19.12 16.04
CA LEU A 29 -52.62 -19.61 16.19
C LEU A 29 -53.50 -18.86 17.21
N MET A 30 -52.99 -17.88 17.96
CA MET A 30 -53.86 -17.08 18.85
C MET A 30 -53.43 -15.62 18.84
N GLY A 31 -54.24 -14.79 18.16
CA GLY A 31 -54.10 -13.34 18.20
C GLY A 31 -54.72 -12.77 19.48
N SER A 32 -53.93 -12.00 20.23
CA SER A 32 -54.36 -10.72 20.80
C SER A 32 -53.15 -9.89 21.24
N LYS A 33 -53.26 -8.59 20.99
CA LYS A 33 -52.28 -7.51 21.20
C LYS A 33 -51.66 -7.51 22.61
N GLU A 34 -50.33 -7.45 22.65
CA GLU A 34 -49.61 -6.45 23.45
C GLU A 34 -48.24 -6.18 22.80
N LYS A 35 -48.01 -4.92 22.40
CA LYS A 35 -46.74 -4.45 21.86
C LYS A 35 -45.86 -4.03 23.04
N THR A 36 -45.03 -4.94 23.52
CA THR A 36 -43.80 -4.62 24.25
C THR A 36 -42.64 -4.90 23.31
N SER A 37 -42.28 -3.89 22.51
CA SER A 37 -41.07 -3.94 21.69
C SER A 37 -39.86 -3.71 22.59
N SER A 38 -39.37 -4.75 23.25
CA SER A 38 -37.97 -4.82 23.66
C SER A 38 -37.14 -5.03 22.39
N LYS A 39 -36.89 -3.92 21.68
CA LYS A 39 -35.86 -3.85 20.65
C LYS A 39 -34.53 -3.99 21.38
N SER A 40 -34.07 -5.22 21.61
CA SER A 40 -32.65 -5.44 21.83
C SER A 40 -31.98 -5.02 20.53
N SER A 41 -31.50 -3.79 20.49
CA SER A 41 -30.54 -3.33 19.49
C SER A 41 -29.30 -4.19 19.65
N GLN A 42 -29.29 -5.37 19.04
CA GLN A 42 -28.05 -5.88 18.47
C GLN A 42 -27.68 -4.83 17.42
N GLN A 43 -26.83 -3.91 17.85
CA GLN A 43 -26.14 -3.01 16.97
C GLN A 43 -25.36 -3.93 16.03
N GLU A 44 -25.88 -4.15 14.81
CA GLU A 44 -25.14 -4.87 13.78
C GLU A 44 -23.77 -4.22 13.72
N GLU A 45 -22.75 -5.02 14.04
CA GLU A 45 -21.38 -4.55 14.08
C GLU A 45 -21.04 -4.08 12.67
N LYS A 46 -20.91 -2.77 12.49
CA LYS A 46 -20.68 -2.18 11.16
C LYS A 46 -19.44 -2.82 10.54
N LYS A 47 -19.64 -3.52 9.42
CA LYS A 47 -18.55 -4.06 8.62
C LYS A 47 -17.96 -2.93 7.78
N ILE A 48 -16.90 -2.30 8.27
CA ILE A 48 -16.21 -1.20 7.58
C ILE A 48 -14.94 -1.73 6.91
N ILE A 49 -14.80 -1.48 5.61
CA ILE A 49 -13.54 -1.65 4.88
C ILE A 49 -12.82 -0.29 4.86
N ALA A 50 -11.64 -0.20 5.46
CA ALA A 50 -10.79 0.99 5.36
C ALA A 50 -9.96 0.94 4.07
N VAL A 51 -9.80 2.08 3.40
CA VAL A 51 -9.07 2.19 2.13
C VAL A 51 -8.07 3.33 2.21
N ALA A 52 -6.77 3.00 2.16
CA ALA A 52 -5.65 3.94 2.19
C ALA A 52 -4.91 3.92 0.84
N LEU A 53 -5.26 4.84 -0.06
CA LEU A 53 -4.60 4.98 -1.36
C LEU A 53 -3.52 6.07 -1.35
N ASN A 54 -2.54 5.93 -2.24
CA ASN A 54 -1.59 7.01 -2.52
C ASN A 54 -2.32 8.17 -3.20
N GLN A 55 -2.35 9.34 -2.57
CA GLN A 55 -3.06 10.52 -3.10
C GLN A 55 -2.42 11.10 -4.36
N GLU A 56 -1.14 10.80 -4.61
CA GLU A 56 -0.42 11.20 -5.82
C GLU A 56 -0.58 10.21 -6.97
N ASP A 57 -1.18 9.04 -6.74
CA ASP A 57 -1.40 8.08 -7.83
C ASP A 57 -2.43 8.63 -8.82
N PRO A 58 -2.08 8.76 -10.12
CA PRO A 58 -2.98 9.31 -11.12
C PRO A 58 -4.21 8.43 -11.41
N ASN A 59 -4.22 7.19 -10.94
CA ASN A 59 -5.27 6.20 -11.11
C ASN A 59 -6.11 5.98 -9.84
N LYS A 60 -5.91 6.77 -8.77
CA LYS A 60 -6.67 6.64 -7.51
C LYS A 60 -8.18 6.56 -7.71
N ASP A 61 -8.73 7.39 -8.59
CA ASP A 61 -10.17 7.48 -8.83
C ASP A 61 -10.72 6.20 -9.49
N MET A 62 -9.90 5.52 -10.30
CA MET A 62 -10.27 4.25 -10.93
C MET A 62 -10.28 3.10 -9.91
N PHE A 63 -9.29 3.05 -9.00
CA PHE A 63 -9.32 2.09 -7.89
C PHE A 63 -10.56 2.29 -7.02
N LEU A 64 -10.84 3.55 -6.65
CA LEU A 64 -12.01 3.91 -5.84
C LEU A 64 -13.31 3.59 -6.55
N LEU A 65 -13.43 3.86 -7.85
CA LEU A 65 -14.62 3.50 -8.62
C LEU A 65 -14.91 2.00 -8.51
N GLY A 66 -13.92 1.14 -8.72
CA GLY A 66 -14.09 -0.31 -8.63
C GLY A 66 -14.47 -0.79 -7.22
N ILE A 67 -13.86 -0.21 -6.19
CA ILE A 67 -14.18 -0.51 -4.79
C ILE A 67 -15.60 -0.06 -4.44
N GLN A 68 -15.97 1.17 -4.80
CA GLN A 68 -17.23 1.79 -4.41
C GLN A 68 -18.43 1.18 -5.14
N GLU A 69 -18.32 0.85 -6.44
CA GLU A 69 -19.41 0.19 -7.17
C GLU A 69 -19.75 -1.18 -6.56
N LEU A 70 -18.74 -1.95 -6.11
CA LEU A 70 -19.00 -3.19 -5.39
C LEU A 70 -19.51 -2.96 -3.97
N ALA A 71 -18.98 -1.95 -3.26
CA ALA A 71 -19.47 -1.61 -1.93
C ALA A 71 -20.96 -1.25 -1.93
N GLU A 72 -21.40 -0.45 -2.90
CA GLU A 72 -22.81 -0.11 -3.08
C GLU A 72 -23.65 -1.34 -3.41
N LYS A 73 -23.18 -2.20 -4.32
CA LYS A 73 -23.88 -3.43 -4.72
C LYS A 73 -24.05 -4.41 -3.57
N GLU A 74 -23.05 -4.54 -2.71
CA GLU A 74 -23.01 -5.49 -1.60
C GLU A 74 -23.45 -4.85 -0.26
N GLU A 75 -23.92 -3.60 -0.29
CA GLU A 75 -24.39 -2.81 0.86
C GLU A 75 -23.37 -2.73 2.02
N LEU A 76 -22.08 -2.62 1.69
CA LEU A 76 -20.97 -2.54 2.65
C LEU A 76 -20.42 -1.11 2.78
N GLU A 77 -20.02 -0.74 4.01
CA GLU A 77 -19.47 0.58 4.29
C GLU A 77 -17.97 0.62 3.93
N VAL A 78 -17.58 1.57 3.08
CA VAL A 78 -16.17 1.82 2.74
C VAL A 78 -15.74 3.18 3.30
N LYS A 79 -14.69 3.18 4.11
CA LYS A 79 -14.06 4.39 4.65
C LYS A 79 -12.77 4.68 3.88
N VAL A 80 -12.82 5.61 2.94
CA VAL A 80 -11.64 6.12 2.22
C VAL A 80 -10.89 7.11 3.11
N LEU A 81 -9.63 6.81 3.42
CA LEU A 81 -8.79 7.59 4.33
C LEU A 81 -8.04 8.71 3.59
N THR A 82 -8.10 9.90 4.15
CA THR A 82 -7.26 11.05 3.75
C THR A 82 -5.80 10.85 4.14
N SER A 83 -4.87 11.62 3.57
CA SER A 83 -3.45 11.54 3.95
C SER A 83 -3.22 11.73 5.45
N LYS A 84 -4.01 12.62 6.09
CA LYS A 84 -3.93 12.84 7.54
C LYS A 84 -4.36 11.61 8.33
N GLU A 85 -5.44 10.96 7.91
CA GLU A 85 -5.95 9.75 8.55
C GLU A 85 -5.03 8.54 8.33
N GLN A 86 -4.25 8.52 7.26
CA GLN A 86 -3.23 7.49 6.99
C GLN A 86 -2.00 7.56 7.91
N GLY A 87 -1.95 8.52 8.83
CA GLY A 87 -0.99 8.60 9.95
C GLY A 87 -1.64 8.47 11.33
N ASP A 88 -2.97 8.28 11.40
CA ASP A 88 -3.71 8.20 12.66
C ASP A 88 -4.34 6.81 12.84
N ALA A 89 -3.80 6.05 13.79
CA ALA A 89 -4.32 4.75 14.20
C ALA A 89 -5.84 4.75 14.48
N ASN A 90 -6.38 5.85 15.03
CA ASN A 90 -7.81 5.94 15.33
C ASN A 90 -8.66 5.91 14.04
N ALA A 91 -8.08 6.19 12.88
CA ALA A 91 -8.77 6.08 11.61
C ALA A 91 -9.14 4.63 11.27
N LEU A 92 -8.45 3.64 11.85
CA LEU A 92 -8.75 2.21 11.71
C LEU A 92 -9.77 1.70 12.73
N LYS A 93 -10.24 2.55 13.64
CA LYS A 93 -11.29 2.17 14.58
C LYS A 93 -12.50 1.64 13.80
N ASP A 94 -13.00 0.49 14.24
CA ASP A 94 -14.13 -0.26 13.65
C ASP A 94 -13.85 -0.88 12.26
N ALA A 95 -12.66 -0.69 11.68
CA ALA A 95 -12.29 -1.32 10.41
C ALA A 95 -12.09 -2.83 10.59
N LYS A 96 -12.61 -3.61 9.65
CA LYS A 96 -12.48 -5.08 9.63
C LYS A 96 -11.39 -5.57 8.68
N VAL A 97 -11.06 -4.78 7.67
CA VAL A 97 -9.98 -5.01 6.70
C VAL A 97 -9.44 -3.65 6.26
N LEU A 98 -8.14 -3.57 5.99
CA LEU A 98 -7.47 -2.42 5.39
C LEU A 98 -7.00 -2.77 3.98
N ILE A 99 -7.52 -2.08 2.97
CA ILE A 99 -6.95 -2.06 1.62
C ILE A 99 -5.93 -0.91 1.57
N VAL A 100 -4.69 -1.20 1.21
CA VAL A 100 -3.59 -0.23 1.26
C VAL A 100 -2.77 -0.20 -0.03
N GLN A 101 -2.52 1.00 -0.53
CA GLN A 101 -1.47 1.28 -1.52
C GLN A 101 -0.32 2.09 -0.89
N ALA A 102 -0.64 2.95 0.07
CA ALA A 102 0.32 3.76 0.80
C ALA A 102 -0.18 4.01 2.24
N GLY A 103 0.75 4.23 3.15
CA GLY A 103 0.49 4.54 4.56
C GLY A 103 1.80 4.63 5.34
N GLU A 104 1.81 5.36 6.44
CA GLU A 104 2.98 5.43 7.31
C GLU A 104 3.25 4.08 7.99
N GLN A 105 4.51 3.76 8.26
CA GLN A 105 4.88 2.49 8.88
C GLN A 105 4.26 2.30 10.27
N SER A 106 4.12 3.38 11.03
CA SER A 106 3.43 3.40 12.33
C SER A 106 1.98 2.97 12.19
N PHE A 107 1.27 3.51 11.19
CA PHE A 107 -0.13 3.21 10.90
C PHE A 107 -0.34 1.75 10.48
N LEU A 108 0.52 1.22 9.61
CA LEU A 108 0.41 -0.18 9.17
C LEU A 108 0.72 -1.17 10.29
N LYS A 109 1.71 -0.87 11.14
CA LYS A 109 2.00 -1.68 12.32
C LYS A 109 0.85 -1.68 13.31
N GLU A 110 0.10 -0.58 13.43
CA GLU A 110 -1.06 -0.55 14.30
C GLU A 110 -2.22 -1.38 13.74
N ALA A 111 -2.42 -1.39 12.41
CA ALA A 111 -3.35 -2.31 11.77
C ALA A 111 -3.01 -3.77 12.10
N GLU A 112 -1.72 -4.14 12.01
CA GLU A 112 -1.26 -5.49 12.34
C GLU A 112 -1.46 -5.84 13.82
N LYS A 113 -1.10 -4.96 14.75
CA LYS A 113 -1.33 -5.15 16.20
C LYS A 113 -2.82 -5.26 16.55
N GLY A 114 -3.68 -4.55 15.82
CA GLY A 114 -5.12 -4.61 15.97
C GLY A 114 -5.77 -5.82 15.30
N ASP A 115 -4.99 -6.77 14.78
CA ASP A 115 -5.45 -7.93 14.01
C ASP A 115 -6.30 -7.57 12.78
N ILE A 116 -6.11 -6.36 12.23
CA ILE A 116 -6.81 -5.91 11.02
C ILE A 116 -6.06 -6.49 9.81
N PRO A 117 -6.68 -7.38 9.00
CA PRO A 117 -6.07 -7.91 7.78
C PRO A 117 -5.71 -6.79 6.81
N ILE A 118 -4.46 -6.81 6.33
CA ILE A 118 -3.96 -5.85 5.34
C ILE A 118 -3.99 -6.50 3.95
N LEU A 119 -4.65 -5.85 2.99
CA LEU A 119 -4.64 -6.18 1.58
C LEU A 119 -3.90 -5.10 0.80
N ALA A 120 -2.83 -5.48 0.13
CA ALA A 120 -1.96 -4.56 -0.55
C ALA A 120 -2.36 -4.36 -2.03
N LEU A 121 -2.16 -3.15 -2.55
CA LEU A 121 -2.37 -2.74 -3.94
C LEU A 121 -1.06 -2.26 -4.55
N ASN A 122 -0.77 -2.67 -5.78
CA ASN A 122 0.41 -2.27 -6.59
C ASN A 122 1.80 -2.60 -6.01
N GLY A 123 1.90 -3.05 -4.76
CA GLY A 123 3.16 -3.50 -4.15
C GLY A 123 2.92 -3.95 -2.71
N LEU A 124 3.88 -4.68 -2.14
CA LEU A 124 3.84 -5.04 -0.73
C LEU A 124 4.34 -3.87 0.12
N PRO A 125 3.61 -3.46 1.17
CA PRO A 125 4.14 -2.50 2.13
C PRO A 125 5.29 -3.14 2.93
N PRO A 126 6.40 -2.42 3.16
CA PRO A 126 7.53 -2.98 3.90
C PRO A 126 7.18 -3.18 5.38
N GLY A 127 7.74 -4.20 6.03
CA GLY A 127 7.74 -4.34 7.49
C GLY A 127 6.40 -4.71 8.13
N VAL A 128 5.40 -5.13 7.35
CA VAL A 128 4.10 -5.63 7.85
C VAL A 128 3.61 -6.83 7.03
N LYS A 129 2.86 -7.74 7.67
CA LYS A 129 2.37 -8.94 7.02
C LYS A 129 1.04 -8.72 6.29
N ALA A 130 1.12 -8.46 4.98
CA ALA A 130 -0.07 -8.47 4.12
C ALA A 130 -0.68 -9.88 4.01
N LYS A 131 -2.02 -9.97 3.99
CA LYS A 131 -2.76 -11.22 3.72
C LYS A 131 -2.86 -11.54 2.22
N GLY A 132 -2.63 -10.54 1.39
CA GLY A 132 -2.63 -10.68 -0.05
C GLY A 132 -2.25 -9.37 -0.73
N VAL A 133 -1.82 -9.47 -1.99
CA VAL A 133 -1.50 -8.32 -2.83
C VAL A 133 -2.17 -8.45 -4.19
N ILE A 134 -2.68 -7.34 -4.72
CA ILE A 134 -3.22 -7.26 -6.07
C ILE A 134 -2.30 -6.38 -6.89
N LEU A 135 -1.81 -6.93 -8.00
CA LEU A 135 -0.82 -6.28 -8.85
C LEU A 135 -1.23 -6.38 -10.33
N PRO A 136 -0.86 -5.39 -11.15
CA PRO A 136 -0.82 -5.60 -12.59
C PRO A 136 0.22 -6.68 -12.93
N ASP A 137 0.00 -7.41 -14.02
CA ASP A 137 0.95 -8.39 -14.54
C ASP A 137 2.26 -7.72 -15.00
N PRO A 138 3.38 -7.92 -14.30
CA PRO A 138 4.61 -7.22 -14.62
C PRO A 138 5.27 -7.76 -15.90
N ASP A 139 5.20 -9.07 -16.13
CA ASP A 139 5.77 -9.69 -17.31
C ASP A 139 5.03 -9.23 -18.57
N GLN A 140 3.69 -9.21 -18.50
CA GLN A 140 2.86 -8.71 -19.58
C GLN A 140 3.10 -7.21 -19.81
N THR A 141 3.28 -6.41 -18.75
CA THR A 141 3.59 -4.97 -18.86
C THR A 141 4.89 -4.76 -19.64
N GLY A 142 6.00 -5.37 -19.20
CA GLY A 142 7.30 -5.26 -19.87
C GLY A 142 7.25 -5.73 -21.33
N LYS A 143 6.59 -6.86 -21.57
CA LYS A 143 6.43 -7.42 -22.92
C LYS A 143 5.64 -6.50 -23.85
N LEU A 144 4.47 -6.00 -23.41
CA LEU A 144 3.64 -5.13 -24.24
C LEU A 144 4.33 -3.79 -24.53
N MET A 145 5.04 -3.21 -23.56
CA MET A 145 5.85 -2.01 -23.79
C MET A 145 6.90 -2.25 -24.87
N ALA A 146 7.65 -3.35 -24.79
CA ALA A 146 8.67 -3.70 -25.77
C ALA A 146 8.08 -3.91 -27.18
N GLN A 147 6.91 -4.55 -27.28
CA GLN A 147 6.22 -4.76 -28.56
C GLN A 147 5.80 -3.45 -29.23
N GLN A 148 5.31 -2.48 -28.46
CA GLN A 148 4.98 -1.14 -28.99
C GLN A 148 6.23 -0.42 -29.51
N ILE A 149 7.35 -0.54 -28.79
CA ILE A 149 8.62 0.02 -29.22
C ILE A 149 9.12 -0.60 -30.52
N GLN A 150 9.10 -1.94 -30.65
CA GLN A 150 9.54 -2.61 -31.89
C GLN A 150 8.70 -2.21 -33.11
N GLY A 151 7.42 -1.87 -32.92
CA GLY A 151 6.57 -1.35 -33.98
C GLY A 151 6.94 0.05 -34.49
N LYS A 152 7.78 0.80 -33.76
CA LYS A 152 8.16 2.19 -34.07
C LYS A 152 9.67 2.41 -34.19
N VAL A 153 10.48 1.57 -33.56
CA VAL A 153 11.94 1.68 -33.50
C VAL A 153 12.54 0.39 -34.02
N THR A 154 13.35 0.49 -35.08
CA THR A 154 13.99 -0.66 -35.74
C THR A 154 15.45 -0.85 -35.34
N GLU A 155 16.12 0.22 -34.90
CA GLU A 155 17.50 0.25 -34.46
C GLU A 155 17.78 1.43 -33.51
N GLY A 156 18.93 1.39 -32.83
CA GLY A 156 19.37 2.45 -31.92
C GLY A 156 19.18 2.09 -30.46
N GLN A 157 19.03 3.09 -29.60
CA GLN A 157 18.93 2.88 -28.16
C GLN A 157 17.54 3.22 -27.63
N VAL A 158 17.07 2.39 -26.71
CA VAL A 158 15.86 2.61 -25.91
C VAL A 158 16.28 2.81 -24.47
N VAL A 159 15.90 3.93 -23.88
CA VAL A 159 16.12 4.18 -22.45
C VAL A 159 14.86 3.77 -21.68
N TYR A 160 15.01 3.01 -20.60
CA TYR A 160 13.91 2.63 -19.72
C TYR A 160 14.12 3.27 -18.35
N LEU A 161 13.23 4.19 -17.96
CA LEU A 161 13.18 4.77 -16.63
C LEU A 161 12.46 3.77 -15.71
N GLN A 162 13.26 2.95 -15.02
CA GLN A 162 12.79 1.78 -14.28
C GLN A 162 12.09 2.16 -12.97
N GLY A 163 12.43 3.30 -12.38
CA GLY A 163 11.98 3.65 -11.04
C GLY A 163 12.96 3.16 -9.98
N GLU A 164 12.43 2.77 -8.83
CA GLU A 164 13.23 2.35 -7.69
C GLU A 164 13.97 1.04 -7.95
N ALA A 165 15.26 0.98 -7.59
CA ALA A 165 16.10 -0.18 -7.89
C ALA A 165 15.66 -1.44 -7.13
N GLU A 166 15.16 -1.27 -5.90
CA GLU A 166 14.73 -2.37 -5.01
C GLU A 166 13.27 -2.81 -5.24
N ASP A 167 12.53 -2.14 -6.13
CA ASP A 167 11.16 -2.52 -6.46
C ASP A 167 11.15 -3.79 -7.32
N ALA A 168 10.76 -4.92 -6.72
CA ALA A 168 10.69 -6.22 -7.38
C ALA A 168 9.79 -6.22 -8.62
N VAL A 169 8.67 -5.47 -8.60
CA VAL A 169 7.76 -5.35 -9.75
C VAL A 169 8.45 -4.59 -10.89
N ALA A 170 9.20 -3.53 -10.57
CA ALA A 170 9.99 -2.79 -11.55
C ALA A 170 11.09 -3.65 -12.18
N GLN A 171 11.73 -4.53 -11.39
CA GLN A 171 12.74 -5.47 -11.89
C GLN A 171 12.12 -6.50 -12.84
N MET A 172 10.96 -7.07 -12.50
CA MET A 172 10.23 -8.01 -13.36
C MET A 172 9.82 -7.35 -14.69
N ASN A 173 9.23 -6.14 -14.64
CA ASN A 173 8.91 -5.35 -15.83
C ASN A 173 10.13 -5.18 -16.75
N MET A 174 11.27 -4.76 -16.18
CA MET A 174 12.50 -4.53 -16.92
C MET A 174 13.05 -5.82 -17.53
N ALA A 175 12.98 -6.94 -16.80
CA ALA A 175 13.44 -8.24 -17.29
C ALA A 175 12.62 -8.69 -18.51
N ALA A 176 11.30 -8.66 -18.42
CA ALA A 176 10.40 -9.01 -19.53
C ALA A 176 10.58 -8.06 -20.73
N PHE A 177 10.75 -6.76 -20.46
CA PHE A 177 11.03 -5.75 -21.49
C PHE A 177 12.35 -6.03 -22.24
N LYS A 178 13.44 -6.30 -21.50
CA LYS A 178 14.75 -6.66 -22.09
C LYS A 178 14.66 -7.96 -22.89
N GLN A 179 13.98 -8.98 -22.35
CA GLN A 179 13.81 -10.26 -23.03
C GLN A 179 13.10 -10.09 -24.37
N GLU A 180 12.03 -9.29 -24.41
CA GLU A 180 11.26 -9.07 -25.63
C GLU A 180 12.04 -8.22 -26.63
N LEU A 181 12.66 -7.11 -26.22
CA LEU A 181 13.50 -6.27 -27.10
C LEU A 181 14.79 -6.97 -27.58
N GLY A 182 15.36 -7.86 -26.77
CA GLY A 182 16.58 -8.61 -27.09
C GLY A 182 16.45 -9.51 -28.32
N LYS A 183 15.23 -9.74 -28.81
CA LYS A 183 14.97 -10.41 -30.10
C LYS A 183 15.45 -9.59 -31.30
N ASN A 184 15.64 -8.29 -31.16
CA ASN A 184 16.22 -7.42 -32.18
C ASN A 184 17.62 -6.93 -31.75
N PRO A 185 18.71 -7.49 -32.30
CA PRO A 185 20.08 -7.14 -31.90
C PRO A 185 20.51 -5.72 -32.29
N LYS A 186 19.72 -5.02 -33.13
CA LYS A 186 19.98 -3.61 -33.49
C LYS A 186 19.47 -2.62 -32.47
N ILE A 187 18.68 -3.08 -31.49
CA ILE A 187 18.17 -2.26 -30.39
C ILE A 187 18.97 -2.56 -29.14
N THR A 188 19.51 -1.52 -28.52
CA THR A 188 20.13 -1.59 -27.20
C THR A 188 19.22 -1.00 -26.15
N VAL A 189 19.24 -1.56 -24.94
CA VAL A 189 18.41 -1.09 -23.82
C VAL A 189 19.30 -0.54 -22.72
N HIS A 190 19.08 0.72 -22.34
CA HIS A 190 19.72 1.34 -21.19
C HIS A 190 18.68 1.58 -20.10
N SER A 191 18.88 1.01 -18.91
CA SER A 191 17.98 1.23 -17.77
C SER A 191 18.55 2.32 -16.87
N ILE A 192 17.67 3.20 -16.39
CA ILE A 192 17.96 4.23 -15.40
C ILE A 192 17.04 3.99 -14.19
N THR A 193 17.63 3.85 -13.01
CA THR A 193 16.93 3.71 -11.73
C THR A 193 17.07 4.98 -10.89
N ASN A 194 16.23 5.12 -9.86
CA ASN A 194 16.35 6.17 -8.83
C ASN A 194 16.28 5.59 -7.41
N PRO A 195 16.80 6.32 -6.40
CA PRO A 195 16.45 6.08 -5.00
C PRO A 195 14.95 6.31 -4.75
N PRO A 196 14.41 5.84 -3.60
CA PRO A 196 13.03 6.09 -3.24
C PRO A 196 12.62 7.56 -3.35
N GLN A 197 11.43 7.80 -3.91
CA GLN A 197 10.83 9.14 -4.06
C GLN A 197 11.72 10.18 -4.75
N SER A 198 12.68 9.74 -5.58
CA SER A 198 13.72 10.60 -6.17
C SER A 198 13.71 10.57 -7.70
N GLU A 199 12.53 10.68 -8.33
CA GLU A 199 12.37 10.60 -9.79
C GLU A 199 13.16 11.68 -10.55
N THR A 200 13.42 12.83 -9.91
CA THR A 200 14.26 13.89 -10.47
C THR A 200 15.70 13.45 -10.72
N ILE A 201 16.23 12.52 -9.91
CA ILE A 201 17.58 11.93 -10.10
C ILE A 201 17.62 11.08 -11.38
N ALA A 202 16.55 10.32 -11.66
CA ALA A 202 16.46 9.55 -12.91
C ALA A 202 16.44 10.49 -14.13
N VAL A 203 15.74 11.63 -14.03
CA VAL A 203 15.63 12.60 -15.12
C VAL A 203 16.94 13.35 -15.36
N GLN A 204 17.67 13.68 -14.30
CA GLN A 204 19.04 14.22 -14.40
C GLN A 204 19.97 13.22 -15.11
N SER A 205 19.91 11.95 -14.72
CA SER A 205 20.69 10.88 -15.37
C SER A 205 20.30 10.71 -16.84
N LEU A 206 19.01 10.81 -17.16
CA LEU A 206 18.52 10.80 -18.54
C LEU A 206 19.06 11.98 -19.35
N MET A 207 19.08 13.20 -18.80
CA MET A 207 19.64 14.38 -19.47
C MET A 207 21.11 14.18 -19.82
N GLU A 208 21.91 13.74 -18.86
CA GLU A 208 23.34 13.46 -19.08
C GLU A 208 23.54 12.37 -20.13
N HIS A 209 22.70 11.34 -20.10
CA HIS A 209 22.74 10.24 -21.05
C HIS A 209 22.40 10.70 -22.48
N LEU A 210 21.36 11.54 -22.64
CA LEU A 210 20.99 12.14 -23.92
C LEU A 210 22.09 13.04 -24.48
N GLN A 211 22.76 13.82 -23.63
CA GLN A 211 23.88 14.69 -24.03
C GLN A 211 25.11 13.90 -24.46
N LYS A 212 25.42 12.79 -23.77
CA LYS A 212 26.55 11.90 -24.13
C LYS A 212 26.26 11.07 -25.39
N ASN A 213 25.00 10.83 -25.72
CA ASN A 213 24.59 9.94 -26.82
C ASN A 213 23.64 10.65 -27.82
N PRO A 214 24.05 11.79 -28.42
CA PRO A 214 23.17 12.59 -29.26
C PRO A 214 22.69 11.79 -30.48
N GLY A 215 21.38 11.75 -30.68
CA GLY A 215 20.75 11.06 -31.81
C GLY A 215 20.71 9.53 -31.75
N GLN A 216 21.35 8.91 -30.74
CA GLN A 216 21.33 7.45 -30.56
C GLN A 216 20.05 6.95 -29.88
N VAL A 217 19.56 7.71 -28.89
CA VAL A 217 18.30 7.39 -28.19
C VAL A 217 17.13 7.63 -29.14
N LYS A 218 16.35 6.58 -29.42
CA LYS A 218 15.17 6.61 -30.29
C LYS A 218 13.86 6.56 -29.53
N ALA A 219 13.88 6.00 -28.32
CA ALA A 219 12.72 5.98 -27.45
C ALA A 219 13.09 6.05 -25.98
N ILE A 220 12.18 6.61 -25.19
CA ILE A 220 12.19 6.56 -23.74
C ILE A 220 10.90 5.88 -23.28
N CYS A 221 11.07 4.82 -22.50
CA CYS A 221 10.02 4.13 -21.77
C CYS A 221 10.08 4.54 -20.31
N ALA A 222 8.95 4.65 -19.63
CA ALA A 222 8.92 4.93 -18.20
C ALA A 222 7.94 4.01 -17.46
N LYS A 223 8.35 3.53 -16.29
CA LYS A 223 7.55 2.64 -15.43
C LYS A 223 6.25 3.28 -14.96
N ASN A 224 6.25 4.59 -14.68
CA ASN A 224 5.10 5.31 -14.16
C ASN A 224 4.93 6.69 -14.81
N GLU A 225 3.78 7.32 -14.57
CA GLU A 225 3.43 8.62 -15.14
C GLU A 225 4.38 9.73 -14.70
N LYS A 226 4.83 9.72 -13.44
CA LYS A 226 5.69 10.78 -12.89
C LYS A 226 7.02 10.84 -13.62
N LEU A 227 7.67 9.70 -13.84
CA LEU A 227 8.89 9.60 -14.65
C LEU A 227 8.65 10.00 -16.11
N LEU A 228 7.54 9.54 -16.70
CA LEU A 228 7.20 9.84 -18.09
C LEU A 228 6.97 11.34 -18.32
N ALA A 229 6.22 11.98 -17.43
CA ALA A 229 5.92 13.41 -17.50
C ALA A 229 7.20 14.25 -17.39
N LEU A 230 8.09 13.91 -16.45
CA LEU A 230 9.38 14.60 -16.32
C LEU A 230 10.28 14.37 -17.54
N ALA A 231 10.31 13.16 -18.09
CA ALA A 231 11.04 12.87 -19.33
C ALA A 231 10.49 13.66 -20.52
N TYR A 232 9.17 13.78 -20.64
CA TYR A 232 8.53 14.59 -21.68
C TYR A 232 8.91 16.07 -21.57
N GLU A 233 8.86 16.65 -20.37
CA GLU A 233 9.28 18.05 -20.16
C GLU A 233 10.76 18.26 -20.48
N LEU A 234 11.62 17.30 -20.14
CA LEU A 234 13.03 17.33 -20.51
C LEU A 234 13.20 17.32 -22.04
N LEU A 235 12.55 16.38 -22.74
CA LEU A 235 12.60 16.32 -24.21
C LEU A 235 12.09 17.61 -24.85
N ARG A 236 11.02 18.22 -24.31
CA ARG A 236 10.49 19.49 -24.78
C ARG A 236 11.50 20.62 -24.60
N SER A 237 12.17 20.70 -23.45
CA SER A 237 13.20 21.70 -23.19
C SER A 237 14.42 21.55 -24.13
N MET A 238 14.73 20.33 -24.53
CA MET A 238 15.83 19.99 -25.45
C MET A 238 15.42 19.97 -26.93
N GLN A 239 14.14 20.25 -27.26
CA GLN A 239 13.60 20.19 -28.63
C GLN A 239 13.81 18.79 -29.28
N LEU A 240 13.60 17.74 -28.49
CA LEU A 240 13.77 16.33 -28.89
C LEU A 240 12.46 15.56 -29.01
N THR A 241 11.30 16.18 -28.75
CA THR A 241 9.98 15.53 -28.78
C THR A 241 9.64 14.89 -30.14
N ASP A 242 10.15 15.45 -31.24
CA ASP A 242 9.91 14.90 -32.59
C ASP A 242 10.92 13.81 -32.99
N LYS A 243 11.95 13.61 -32.17
CA LYS A 243 13.08 12.71 -32.46
C LYS A 243 13.10 11.46 -31.57
N VAL A 244 12.54 11.57 -30.37
CA VAL A 244 12.55 10.51 -29.36
C VAL A 244 11.11 10.14 -29.03
N GLN A 245 10.75 8.88 -29.31
CA GLN A 245 9.42 8.36 -29.01
C GLN A 245 9.23 8.19 -27.50
N LEU A 246 8.01 8.41 -27.02
CA LEU A 246 7.65 8.22 -25.60
C LEU A 246 6.64 7.09 -25.42
N MET A 247 6.91 6.19 -24.48
CA MET A 247 6.04 5.07 -24.09
C MET A 247 5.86 5.03 -22.57
N GLY A 248 4.60 5.03 -22.13
CA GLY A 248 4.27 4.91 -20.70
C GLY A 248 4.07 3.47 -20.23
N GLY A 249 4.07 3.28 -18.91
CA GLY A 249 3.74 2.03 -18.23
C GLY A 249 2.59 2.17 -17.23
N GLN A 250 1.87 3.30 -17.26
CA GLN A 250 0.80 3.63 -16.31
C GLN A 250 -0.16 4.64 -16.95
N ALA A 251 -1.05 4.13 -17.82
CA ALA A 251 -2.05 4.95 -18.49
C ALA A 251 -2.86 5.75 -17.46
N ASN A 252 -3.15 7.00 -17.80
CA ASN A 252 -3.92 7.94 -17.00
C ASN A 252 -4.38 9.12 -17.88
N SER A 253 -5.29 9.96 -17.38
CA SER A 253 -5.86 11.08 -18.15
C SER A 253 -4.83 11.97 -18.86
N LYS A 254 -3.66 12.25 -18.25
CA LYS A 254 -2.61 13.07 -18.88
C LYS A 254 -1.90 12.31 -20.00
N SER A 255 -1.62 11.02 -19.80
CA SER A 255 -1.01 10.20 -20.83
C SER A 255 -1.95 9.96 -22.02
N LEU A 256 -3.24 9.79 -21.77
CA LEU A 256 -4.26 9.71 -22.83
C LEU A 256 -4.30 10.99 -23.68
N GLN A 257 -4.11 12.17 -23.07
CA GLN A 257 -4.00 13.43 -23.81
C GLN A 257 -2.73 13.48 -24.66
N ARG A 258 -1.59 13.02 -24.14
CA ARG A 258 -0.33 12.95 -24.92
C ARG A 258 -0.40 11.96 -26.07
N ILE A 259 -1.12 10.84 -25.90
CA ILE A 259 -1.40 9.91 -27.00
C ILE A 259 -2.30 10.59 -28.05
N ALA A 260 -3.34 11.30 -27.62
CA ALA A 260 -4.22 12.05 -28.53
C ALA A 260 -3.46 13.10 -29.35
N SER A 261 -2.48 13.79 -28.74
CA SER A 261 -1.66 14.80 -29.41
C SER A 261 -0.50 14.22 -30.24
N GLY A 262 -0.26 12.91 -30.17
CA GLY A 262 0.87 12.25 -30.82
C GLY A 262 2.23 12.45 -30.12
N SER A 263 2.25 13.09 -28.95
CA SER A 263 3.47 13.33 -28.16
C SER A 263 3.92 12.10 -27.36
N GLN A 264 3.07 11.06 -27.31
CA GLN A 264 3.33 9.75 -26.72
C GLN A 264 2.75 8.68 -27.63
N ILE A 265 3.49 7.61 -27.94
CA ILE A 265 3.04 6.63 -28.95
C ILE A 265 2.01 5.65 -28.42
N ALA A 266 2.11 5.30 -27.14
CA ALA A 266 1.24 4.35 -26.46
C ALA A 266 1.48 4.41 -24.93
N ASP A 267 0.66 3.69 -24.18
CA ASP A 267 0.82 3.46 -22.73
C ASP A 267 0.33 2.06 -22.37
N ILE A 268 0.47 1.66 -21.11
CA ILE A 268 -0.11 0.44 -20.55
C ILE A 268 -1.20 0.81 -19.54
N ASP A 269 -2.44 0.40 -19.82
CA ASP A 269 -3.51 0.36 -18.82
C ASP A 269 -3.24 -0.80 -17.86
N THR A 270 -2.91 -0.45 -16.62
CA THR A 270 -2.66 -1.39 -15.51
C THR A 270 -3.94 -1.95 -14.90
N SER A 271 -5.10 -1.70 -15.53
CA SER A 271 -6.43 -2.15 -15.12
C SER A 271 -6.81 -1.70 -13.69
N PRO A 272 -6.62 -0.43 -13.28
CA PRO A 272 -6.82 0.01 -11.90
C PRO A 272 -8.25 -0.20 -11.38
N TYR A 273 -9.27 -0.06 -12.24
CA TYR A 273 -10.65 -0.39 -11.89
C TYR A 273 -10.80 -1.87 -11.49
N VAL A 274 -10.24 -2.79 -12.29
CA VAL A 274 -10.30 -4.23 -12.02
C VAL A 274 -9.53 -4.59 -10.76
N GLN A 275 -8.41 -3.92 -10.51
CA GLN A 275 -7.68 -4.07 -9.25
C GLN A 275 -8.54 -3.65 -8.04
N GLY A 276 -9.23 -2.50 -8.11
CA GLY A 276 -10.15 -2.05 -7.07
C GLY A 276 -11.30 -3.04 -6.81
N VAL A 277 -11.90 -3.57 -7.87
CA VAL A 277 -12.94 -4.64 -7.79
C VAL A 277 -12.40 -5.87 -7.05
N ASN A 278 -11.22 -6.37 -7.42
CA ASN A 278 -10.63 -7.54 -6.77
C ASN A 278 -10.24 -7.26 -5.30
N ALA A 279 -9.80 -6.04 -4.99
CA ALA A 279 -9.43 -5.64 -3.63
C ALA A 279 -10.63 -5.68 -2.70
N PHE A 280 -11.77 -5.16 -3.17
CA PHE A 280 -13.02 -5.26 -2.43
C PHE A 280 -13.46 -6.71 -2.24
N GLN A 281 -13.41 -7.54 -3.29
CA GLN A 281 -13.80 -8.95 -3.19
C GLN A 281 -12.94 -9.73 -2.19
N TRP A 282 -11.63 -9.50 -2.19
CA TRP A 282 -10.74 -10.11 -1.20
C TRP A 282 -10.99 -9.55 0.20
N ALA A 283 -11.28 -8.26 0.34
CA ALA A 283 -11.62 -7.68 1.62
C ALA A 283 -12.90 -8.32 2.20
N GLN A 284 -13.92 -8.54 1.36
CA GLN A 284 -15.14 -9.25 1.75
C GLN A 284 -14.83 -10.67 2.25
N LYS A 285 -14.03 -11.44 1.50
CA LYS A 285 -13.59 -12.78 1.92
C LYS A 285 -12.89 -12.76 3.27
N LEU A 286 -11.97 -11.82 3.50
CA LEU A 286 -11.25 -11.70 4.75
C LEU A 286 -12.15 -11.30 5.92
N MET A 287 -13.13 -10.41 5.70
CA MET A 287 -14.14 -10.07 6.72
C MET A 287 -14.95 -11.30 7.13
N ASP A 288 -15.26 -12.18 6.18
CA ASP A 288 -15.99 -13.42 6.41
C ASP A 288 -15.06 -14.59 6.81
N LYS A 289 -13.78 -14.29 7.13
CA LYS A 289 -12.74 -15.24 7.57
C LYS A 289 -12.46 -16.36 6.55
N GLN A 290 -12.68 -16.09 5.27
CA GLN A 290 -12.38 -16.97 4.15
C GLN A 290 -10.97 -16.70 3.61
N SER A 291 -10.36 -17.71 2.98
CA SER A 291 -9.10 -17.56 2.26
C SER A 291 -9.28 -16.77 0.96
N VAL A 292 -8.28 -15.97 0.61
CA VAL A 292 -8.20 -15.31 -0.71
C VAL A 292 -7.78 -16.30 -1.80
N ASP A 293 -8.15 -16.04 -3.05
CA ASP A 293 -7.80 -16.93 -4.17
C ASP A 293 -6.35 -16.73 -4.58
N ILE A 294 -5.53 -17.77 -4.54
CA ILE A 294 -4.11 -17.65 -4.92
C ILE A 294 -3.99 -17.81 -6.45
N THR A 295 -3.51 -16.78 -7.15
CA THR A 295 -3.11 -16.94 -8.57
C THR A 295 -1.60 -17.10 -8.71
N GLN A 296 -0.83 -16.42 -7.86
CA GLN A 296 0.61 -16.55 -7.72
C GLN A 296 1.00 -16.26 -6.26
N SER A 297 2.27 -16.44 -5.91
CA SER A 297 2.84 -16.00 -4.64
C SER A 297 4.03 -15.10 -4.92
N ILE A 298 4.21 -14.07 -4.09
CA ILE A 298 5.31 -13.11 -4.19
C ILE A 298 6.02 -13.07 -2.86
N THR A 299 7.35 -13.14 -2.90
CA THR A 299 8.20 -13.05 -1.71
C THR A 299 8.36 -11.58 -1.31
N GLY A 300 7.83 -11.21 -0.16
CA GLY A 300 8.13 -9.96 0.54
C GLY A 300 9.18 -10.15 1.63
N ASP A 301 9.53 -9.06 2.32
CA ASP A 301 10.42 -9.08 3.48
C ASP A 301 9.85 -9.88 4.66
N GLN A 302 8.51 -9.99 4.75
CA GLN A 302 7.79 -10.79 5.73
C GLN A 302 7.42 -12.21 5.23
N GLY A 303 7.98 -12.64 4.09
CA GLY A 303 7.78 -13.97 3.51
C GLY A 303 6.83 -14.00 2.31
N GLU A 304 6.36 -15.20 1.97
CA GLU A 304 5.45 -15.45 0.83
C GLU A 304 4.05 -14.85 1.06
N VAL A 305 3.56 -14.09 0.09
CA VAL A 305 2.23 -13.46 0.12
C VAL A 305 1.45 -13.85 -1.13
N ALA A 306 0.18 -14.25 -0.93
CA ALA A 306 -0.74 -14.55 -2.03
C ALA A 306 -0.93 -13.33 -2.94
N ALA A 307 -0.76 -13.53 -4.25
CA ALA A 307 -0.87 -12.49 -5.24
C ALA A 307 -2.02 -12.76 -6.22
N LYS A 308 -2.80 -11.70 -6.51
CA LYS A 308 -3.71 -11.61 -7.65
C LYS A 308 -3.03 -10.86 -8.77
N ILE A 309 -2.73 -11.55 -9.85
CA ILE A 309 -2.17 -10.92 -11.05
C ILE A 309 -3.32 -10.48 -11.96
N ILE A 310 -3.37 -9.18 -12.25
CA ILE A 310 -4.38 -8.56 -13.09
C ILE A 310 -3.80 -8.32 -14.49
N PRO A 311 -4.40 -8.88 -15.55
CA PRO A 311 -3.97 -8.63 -16.92
C PRO A 311 -3.98 -7.14 -17.26
N VAL A 312 -2.97 -6.73 -18.02
CA VAL A 312 -2.80 -5.36 -18.48
C VAL A 312 -3.12 -5.24 -19.97
N LYS A 313 -3.32 -4.02 -20.46
CA LYS A 313 -3.66 -3.75 -21.85
C LYS A 313 -2.85 -2.59 -22.40
N THR A 314 -2.46 -2.66 -23.67
CA THR A 314 -1.89 -1.51 -24.34
C THR A 314 -2.97 -0.47 -24.63
N VAL A 315 -2.63 0.80 -24.45
CA VAL A 315 -3.42 1.94 -24.89
C VAL A 315 -2.73 2.59 -26.07
N THR A 316 -3.43 2.70 -27.19
CA THR A 316 -2.98 3.34 -28.42
C THR A 316 -4.09 4.26 -28.95
N THR A 317 -3.85 4.95 -30.05
CA THR A 317 -4.90 5.73 -30.73
C THR A 317 -6.11 4.89 -31.14
N GLU A 318 -5.96 3.57 -31.33
CA GLU A 318 -7.03 2.67 -31.78
C GLU A 318 -8.10 2.43 -30.72
N ASN A 319 -7.72 2.39 -29.42
CA ASN A 319 -8.64 2.15 -28.32
C ASN A 319 -8.79 3.37 -27.38
N LEU A 320 -8.14 4.49 -27.70
CA LEU A 320 -8.06 5.68 -26.86
C LEU A 320 -9.43 6.19 -26.37
N ALA A 321 -10.41 6.30 -27.26
CA ALA A 321 -11.73 6.83 -26.93
C ALA A 321 -12.46 6.00 -25.85
N LEU A 322 -12.31 4.67 -25.90
CA LEU A 322 -12.91 3.77 -24.91
C LEU A 322 -12.25 3.96 -23.53
N ILE A 323 -10.93 4.08 -23.51
CA ILE A 323 -10.17 4.27 -22.27
C ILE A 323 -10.48 5.66 -21.69
N GLN A 324 -10.47 6.72 -22.50
CA GLN A 324 -10.83 8.07 -22.06
C GLN A 324 -12.21 8.14 -21.42
N LYS A 325 -13.21 7.46 -21.99
CA LYS A 325 -14.55 7.36 -21.41
C LYS A 325 -14.53 6.72 -20.01
N SER A 326 -13.73 5.69 -19.82
CA SER A 326 -13.61 5.00 -18.53
C SER A 326 -12.99 5.91 -17.46
N TYR A 327 -11.94 6.65 -17.80
CA TYR A 327 -11.32 7.64 -16.92
C TYR A 327 -12.23 8.82 -16.60
N ALA A 328 -12.99 9.31 -17.58
CA ALA A 328 -13.97 10.37 -17.37
C ALA A 328 -15.05 9.93 -16.36
N LYS A 329 -15.59 8.71 -16.52
CA LYS A 329 -16.56 8.13 -15.59
C LYS A 329 -16.03 8.09 -14.16
N ALA A 330 -14.79 7.64 -13.96
CA ALA A 330 -14.18 7.59 -12.63
C ALA A 330 -14.05 8.97 -11.99
N ALA A 331 -13.57 9.96 -12.75
CA ALA A 331 -13.44 11.33 -12.27
C ALA A 331 -14.81 11.98 -11.94
N GLU A 332 -15.84 11.71 -12.75
CA GLU A 332 -17.21 12.17 -12.50
C GLU A 332 -17.79 11.56 -11.22
N ALA A 333 -17.63 10.25 -11.02
CA ALA A 333 -18.09 9.55 -9.83
C ALA A 333 -17.48 10.12 -8.55
N GLN A 334 -16.17 10.44 -8.54
CA GLN A 334 -15.53 11.04 -7.37
C GLN A 334 -16.05 12.47 -7.10
N LYS A 335 -16.26 13.30 -8.13
CA LYS A 335 -16.85 14.64 -7.97
C LYS A 335 -18.24 14.58 -7.36
N GLU A 336 -19.07 13.62 -7.76
CA GLU A 336 -20.41 13.43 -7.19
C GLU A 336 -20.36 13.02 -5.71
N LEU A 337 -19.42 12.14 -5.34
CA LEU A 337 -19.22 11.71 -3.96
C LEU A 337 -18.75 12.86 -3.05
N GLU A 338 -17.81 13.68 -3.53
CA GLU A 338 -17.36 14.88 -2.81
C GLU A 338 -18.52 15.88 -2.60
N LYS A 339 -19.34 16.09 -3.64
CA LYS A 339 -20.53 16.95 -3.55
C LYS A 339 -21.52 16.42 -2.51
N LYS A 340 -21.84 15.13 -2.52
CA LYS A 340 -22.74 14.49 -1.52
C LYS A 340 -22.20 14.63 -0.09
N LYS A 341 -20.88 14.50 0.11
CA LYS A 341 -20.24 14.71 1.43
C LYS A 341 -20.37 16.16 1.89
N SER A 342 -20.16 17.13 1.01
CA SER A 342 -20.29 18.56 1.33
C SER A 342 -21.73 18.96 1.67
N GLU A 343 -22.73 18.47 0.93
CA GLU A 343 -24.15 18.75 1.18
C GLU A 343 -24.66 18.11 2.48
N SER A 344 -24.12 16.95 2.85
CA SER A 344 -24.44 16.25 4.11
C SER A 344 -23.87 16.98 5.33
N GLN A 345 -22.73 17.66 5.20
CA GLN A 345 -22.16 18.51 6.26
C GLN A 345 -22.97 19.80 6.46
N THR A 346 -23.54 20.39 5.41
CA THR A 346 -24.37 21.61 5.53
C THR A 346 -25.73 21.33 6.19
N LYS A 347 -26.35 20.16 5.93
CA LYS A 347 -27.63 19.77 6.55
C LYS A 347 -27.51 19.33 8.02
N GLY A 348 -26.31 18.97 8.50
CA GLY A 348 -26.05 18.67 9.90
C GLY A 348 -25.99 19.90 10.81
N SER A 349 -25.79 21.10 10.23
CA SER A 349 -25.65 22.35 10.99
C SER A 349 -26.96 23.15 11.13
N GLU A 350 -28.06 22.76 10.46
CA GLU A 350 -29.33 23.50 10.53
C GLU A 350 -30.31 23.01 11.62
N SER A 351 -29.96 21.96 12.39
CA SER A 351 -30.82 21.46 13.48
C SER A 351 -30.46 21.97 14.89
N GLN A 352 -29.47 22.85 15.04
CA GLN A 352 -29.19 23.55 16.30
C GLN A 352 -28.87 25.01 16.04
N GLY A 353 -29.89 25.86 15.96
CA GLY A 353 -29.67 27.28 15.76
C GLY A 353 -30.93 28.11 15.62
N LYS A 354 -31.98 27.84 16.40
CA LYS A 354 -33.12 28.74 16.50
C LYS A 354 -33.15 29.40 17.88
N GLN A 355 -32.28 30.39 18.07
CA GLN A 355 -32.56 31.48 19.00
C GLN A 355 -31.93 32.79 18.49
N LYS A 356 -32.80 33.78 18.25
CA LYS A 356 -32.53 35.21 18.04
C LYS A 356 -31.42 35.70 18.99
N SER A 357 -30.54 36.63 18.63
CA SER A 357 -30.91 38.05 18.42
C SER A 357 -29.79 38.85 17.72
N THR A 358 -30.26 39.81 16.95
CA THR A 358 -29.63 40.99 16.34
C THR A 358 -28.68 41.79 17.24
N GLU A 359 -27.54 42.28 16.72
CA GLU A 359 -27.30 43.71 16.41
C GLU A 359 -25.87 44.00 15.88
N LYS A 360 -25.76 45.20 15.29
CA LYS A 360 -24.77 45.83 14.40
C LYS A 360 -23.35 46.10 14.96
N SER A 361 -22.36 45.97 14.06
CA SER A 361 -21.33 46.95 13.63
C SER A 361 -20.61 47.84 14.66
N SER A 362 -19.28 47.76 14.72
CA SER A 362 -18.33 48.82 14.28
C SER A 362 -16.86 48.48 14.59
N ASN A 363 -15.96 49.01 13.73
CA ASN A 363 -14.51 49.15 13.90
C ASN A 363 -14.07 49.57 15.33
N GLU A 364 -12.89 49.12 15.78
CA GLU A 364 -11.67 49.94 15.80
C GLU A 364 -10.45 49.19 16.34
N ASP A 365 -9.31 49.68 15.84
CA ASP A 365 -7.92 49.41 16.13
C ASP A 365 -7.51 49.67 17.60
N SER A 366 -6.51 48.92 18.08
CA SER A 366 -5.37 49.38 18.90
C SER A 366 -4.86 48.34 19.91
N GLY A 367 -3.53 48.23 19.98
CA GLY A 367 -2.83 48.34 21.27
C GLY A 367 -2.53 47.07 22.06
N LYS A 368 -1.38 46.46 21.75
CA LYS A 368 -0.23 46.20 22.66
C LYS A 368 -0.44 45.40 23.97
N GLU A 369 0.22 44.24 23.98
CA GLU A 369 0.93 43.52 25.05
C GLU A 369 0.81 44.02 26.50
N GLN A 370 0.43 43.10 27.41
CA GLN A 370 1.23 42.83 28.61
C GLN A 370 0.92 41.45 29.23
N SER A 371 2.02 40.70 29.46
CA SER A 371 2.37 39.84 30.61
C SER A 371 1.29 39.06 31.39
N GLY A 372 1.53 37.75 31.51
CA GLY A 372 0.96 36.92 32.58
C GLY A 372 1.74 35.61 32.74
N GLU A 373 2.38 35.47 33.90
CA GLU A 373 3.28 34.40 34.36
C GLU A 373 2.65 33.00 34.51
N GLY A 374 3.53 31.99 34.53
CA GLY A 374 3.40 30.77 35.33
C GLY A 374 3.34 29.48 34.50
N LYS A 375 3.98 28.36 34.84
CA LYS A 375 4.80 27.94 35.99
C LYS A 375 5.56 26.68 35.57
N ASP A 376 6.77 26.53 36.07
CA ASP A 376 7.55 25.29 36.06
C ASP A 376 6.90 24.19 36.93
N ALA A 377 7.04 22.94 36.50
CA ALA A 377 7.10 21.79 37.40
C ALA A 377 7.85 20.62 36.72
N GLU A 378 9.01 20.31 37.30
CA GLU A 378 9.91 19.20 37.01
C GLU A 378 9.26 17.82 37.15
N SER A 379 9.74 16.84 36.39
CA SER A 379 9.58 15.41 36.67
C SER A 379 10.94 14.72 36.72
N LYS A 380 11.25 14.18 37.90
CA LYS A 380 12.43 13.36 38.21
C LYS A 380 12.31 11.96 37.63
N GLU A 381 13.39 11.50 37.01
CA GLU A 381 13.69 10.08 36.79
C GLU A 381 14.08 9.39 38.10
N GLN A 382 13.69 8.12 38.22
CA GLN A 382 14.39 7.14 39.05
C GLN A 382 14.33 5.79 38.32
N GLY A 383 15.51 5.34 37.87
CA GLY A 383 15.72 3.98 37.36
C GLY A 383 15.94 2.99 38.49
N GLN A 384 15.63 1.72 38.21
CA GLN A 384 16.24 0.59 38.92
C GLN A 384 16.29 -0.63 38.00
N GLU A 385 17.51 -1.12 37.79
CA GLU A 385 17.85 -2.36 37.08
C GLU A 385 17.52 -3.61 37.89
N GLY A 386 17.26 -4.73 37.19
CA GLY A 386 17.16 -6.06 37.78
C GLY A 386 16.81 -7.17 36.77
N SER A 387 17.85 -7.82 36.24
CA SER A 387 17.92 -8.96 35.31
C SER A 387 17.00 -10.18 35.59
N SER A 388 16.44 -10.83 34.55
CA SER A 388 16.89 -12.17 34.06
C SER A 388 15.89 -12.93 33.14
N SER A 389 16.47 -13.47 32.05
CA SER A 389 16.18 -14.74 31.35
C SER A 389 15.02 -14.93 30.33
N ALA A 390 15.47 -15.20 29.08
CA ALA A 390 15.18 -16.35 28.21
C ALA A 390 13.97 -16.37 27.25
N GLN A 391 14.34 -16.44 25.94
CA GLN A 391 13.70 -17.11 24.78
C GLN A 391 12.35 -16.56 24.25
N GLY A 392 12.15 -16.36 22.94
CA GLY A 392 12.98 -16.60 21.76
C GLY A 392 12.41 -15.82 20.57
N GLN A 393 13.28 -15.20 19.79
CA GLN A 393 12.90 -14.30 18.69
C GLN A 393 13.70 -14.69 17.44
N SER A 394 13.00 -15.26 16.47
CA SER A 394 13.50 -15.54 15.12
C SER A 394 13.01 -14.43 14.21
N GLY A 395 13.93 -13.68 13.60
CA GLY A 395 13.65 -12.62 12.62
C GLY A 395 14.16 -11.24 13.00
N GLY A 396 15.39 -11.13 13.51
CA GLY A 396 16.10 -9.86 13.59
C GLY A 396 17.17 -9.82 12.51
N GLN A 397 17.35 -8.68 11.82
CA GLN A 397 18.57 -8.40 11.07
C GLN A 397 19.75 -8.61 12.03
N GLY A 398 20.45 -9.74 11.86
CA GLY A 398 21.59 -10.09 12.71
C GLY A 398 22.77 -9.21 12.34
N VAL A 399 23.39 -8.59 13.35
CA VAL A 399 24.68 -7.92 13.19
C VAL A 399 25.68 -8.96 12.67
N MET A 400 26.32 -8.67 11.54
CA MET A 400 27.32 -9.56 10.95
C MET A 400 28.50 -9.72 11.93
N PRO A 401 28.90 -10.95 12.30
CA PRO A 401 30.02 -11.17 13.20
C PRO A 401 31.33 -10.57 12.65
N GLU A 402 32.16 -10.05 13.55
CA GLU A 402 33.43 -9.42 13.19
C GLU A 402 34.39 -10.47 12.55
N GLY A 403 35.02 -10.12 11.43
CA GLY A 403 35.97 -11.00 10.71
C GLY A 403 35.38 -11.95 9.66
N VAL A 404 34.09 -11.85 9.32
CA VAL A 404 33.46 -12.67 8.27
C VAL A 404 33.98 -12.28 6.88
N SER A 405 34.58 -13.25 6.16
CA SER A 405 35.13 -13.07 4.81
C SER A 405 34.26 -13.65 3.70
N LYS A 406 33.24 -14.46 4.04
CA LYS A 406 32.33 -15.09 3.09
C LYS A 406 31.00 -15.41 3.76
N VAL A 407 29.89 -15.11 3.08
CA VAL A 407 28.54 -15.52 3.48
C VAL A 407 27.91 -16.33 2.36
N THR A 408 27.36 -17.49 2.72
CA THR A 408 26.56 -18.32 1.81
C THR A 408 25.18 -18.51 2.41
N GLU A 409 24.17 -18.14 1.64
CA GLU A 409 22.77 -18.32 1.96
C GLU A 409 22.26 -19.56 1.22
N LYS A 410 21.60 -20.47 1.94
CA LYS A 410 20.93 -21.62 1.35
C LYS A 410 19.43 -21.40 1.47
N VAL A 411 18.77 -21.27 0.33
CA VAL A 411 17.31 -21.14 0.26
C VAL A 411 16.76 -22.47 -0.22
N HIS A 412 15.98 -23.11 0.64
CA HIS A 412 15.21 -24.31 0.31
C HIS A 412 13.77 -23.90 0.05
N THR A 413 13.28 -24.18 -1.15
CA THR A 413 11.87 -23.95 -1.51
C THR A 413 11.22 -25.28 -1.82
N GLU A 414 10.16 -25.62 -1.09
CA GLU A 414 9.34 -26.81 -1.33
C GLU A 414 7.93 -26.38 -1.74
N ILE A 415 7.44 -26.90 -2.86
CA ILE A 415 6.08 -26.72 -3.34
C ILE A 415 5.39 -28.07 -3.34
N LEU A 416 4.32 -28.18 -2.56
CA LEU A 416 3.39 -29.30 -2.58
C LEU A 416 2.09 -28.87 -3.25
N ARG A 417 1.70 -29.58 -4.31
CA ARG A 417 0.44 -29.39 -5.02
C ARG A 417 -0.43 -30.62 -4.83
N GLU A 418 -1.61 -30.42 -4.27
CA GLU A 418 -2.63 -31.45 -4.13
C GLU A 418 -3.73 -31.23 -5.18
N TYR A 419 -4.04 -32.27 -5.94
CA TYR A 419 -5.16 -32.28 -6.89
C TYR A 419 -6.37 -32.85 -6.16
N LEU A 420 -7.43 -32.07 -6.00
CA LEU A 420 -8.63 -32.47 -5.24
C LEU A 420 -9.81 -32.77 -6.17
N ASP A 421 -10.70 -33.68 -5.77
CA ASP A 421 -12.01 -33.89 -6.41
C ASP A 421 -13.03 -32.83 -5.96
N GLU A 422 -14.23 -32.86 -6.56
CA GLU A 422 -15.33 -31.94 -6.22
C GLU A 422 -15.82 -32.05 -4.77
N LYS A 423 -15.43 -33.12 -4.05
CA LYS A 423 -15.76 -33.36 -2.65
C LYS A 423 -14.60 -33.04 -1.71
N GLY A 424 -13.47 -32.54 -2.25
CA GLY A 424 -12.27 -32.18 -1.49
C GLY A 424 -11.34 -33.35 -1.19
N ASN A 425 -11.51 -34.53 -1.80
CA ASN A 425 -10.59 -35.65 -1.61
C ASN A 425 -9.37 -35.51 -2.51
N VAL A 426 -8.17 -35.79 -1.98
CA VAL A 426 -6.93 -35.76 -2.76
C VAL A 426 -6.90 -36.89 -3.78
N LEU A 427 -6.93 -36.52 -5.06
CA LEU A 427 -6.77 -37.38 -6.22
C LEU A 427 -5.29 -37.62 -6.59
N GLY A 428 -4.38 -36.72 -6.17
CA GLY A 428 -2.95 -36.88 -6.38
C GLY A 428 -2.13 -35.74 -5.78
N THR A 429 -0.84 -35.98 -5.58
CA THR A 429 0.10 -34.98 -5.03
C THR A 429 1.34 -34.86 -5.89
N GLU A 430 1.75 -33.65 -6.19
CA GLU A 430 3.01 -33.33 -6.85
C GLU A 430 3.88 -32.51 -5.90
N LYS A 431 5.10 -32.99 -5.66
CA LYS A 431 6.09 -32.32 -4.81
C LYS A 431 7.28 -31.90 -5.66
N ASN A 432 7.61 -30.62 -5.63
CA ASN A 432 8.81 -30.08 -6.26
C ASN A 432 9.61 -29.33 -5.21
N ALA A 433 10.90 -29.64 -5.08
CA ALA A 433 11.81 -28.97 -4.16
C ALA A 433 13.01 -28.43 -4.94
N ASN A 434 13.40 -27.20 -4.63
CA ASN A 434 14.56 -26.56 -5.22
C ASN A 434 15.46 -26.01 -4.12
N ASP A 435 16.74 -26.36 -4.20
CA ASP A 435 17.79 -25.85 -3.32
C ASP A 435 18.62 -24.84 -4.10
N GLN A 436 18.56 -23.57 -3.69
CA GLN A 436 19.44 -22.54 -4.23
C GLN A 436 20.48 -22.13 -3.20
N VAL A 437 21.74 -22.17 -3.59
CA VAL A 437 22.85 -21.65 -2.78
C VAL A 437 23.32 -20.35 -3.39
N ARG A 438 23.06 -19.24 -2.71
CA ARG A 438 23.55 -17.91 -3.10
C ARG A 438 24.78 -17.57 -2.27
N THR A 439 25.88 -17.23 -2.92
CA THR A 439 27.04 -16.66 -2.24
C THR A 439 26.94 -15.14 -2.35
N ILE A 440 27.01 -14.44 -1.22
CA ILE A 440 27.01 -12.98 -1.23
C ILE A 440 28.37 -12.50 -1.77
N PRO A 441 28.41 -11.65 -2.81
CA PRO A 441 29.66 -11.12 -3.34
C PRO A 441 30.44 -10.32 -2.27
N PRO A 442 31.78 -10.45 -2.19
CA PRO A 442 32.59 -9.77 -1.18
C PRO A 442 32.41 -8.25 -1.14
N GLU A 443 32.09 -7.62 -2.28
CA GLU A 443 31.86 -6.18 -2.38
C GLU A 443 30.60 -5.74 -1.61
N MET A 444 29.58 -6.60 -1.54
CA MET A 444 28.37 -6.33 -0.76
C MET A 444 28.63 -6.45 0.74
N LEU A 445 29.45 -7.41 1.16
CA LEU A 445 29.87 -7.56 2.56
C LEU A 445 30.65 -6.34 3.04
N LEU A 446 31.53 -5.79 2.19
CA LEU A 446 32.29 -4.59 2.50
C LEU A 446 31.38 -3.36 2.66
N LYS A 447 30.35 -3.24 1.82
CA LYS A 447 29.37 -2.15 1.87
C LYS A 447 28.53 -2.22 3.14
N GLU A 448 28.17 -3.42 3.57
CA GLU A 448 27.41 -3.67 4.79
C GLU A 448 28.25 -3.38 6.06
N GLN A 449 29.54 -3.75 6.06
CA GLN A 449 30.48 -3.35 7.12
C GLN A 449 30.67 -1.82 7.19
N GLN A 450 30.78 -1.14 6.05
CA GLN A 450 30.89 0.31 6.00
C GLN A 450 29.63 1.01 6.52
N GLN A 451 28.44 0.48 6.21
CA GLN A 451 27.18 0.99 6.74
C GLN A 451 27.06 0.79 8.26
N GLN A 452 27.51 -0.35 8.78
CA GLN A 452 27.55 -0.58 10.24
C GLN A 452 28.52 0.36 10.96
N GLN A 453 29.70 0.64 10.37
CA GLN A 453 30.65 1.62 10.93
C GLN A 453 30.10 3.05 10.91
N GLN A 454 29.38 3.44 9.86
CA GLN A 454 28.73 4.75 9.79
C GLN A 454 27.59 4.90 10.81
N GLN A 455 26.82 3.84 11.07
CA GLN A 455 25.78 3.84 12.10
C GLN A 455 26.37 3.91 13.52
N GLN A 456 27.52 3.26 13.77
CA GLN A 456 28.24 3.38 15.05
C GLN A 456 28.85 4.78 15.25
N GLN A 457 29.33 5.43 14.18
CA GLN A 457 29.82 6.82 14.26
C GLN A 457 28.69 7.82 14.54
N GLN A 458 27.51 7.64 13.94
CA GLN A 458 26.34 8.51 14.19
C GLN A 458 25.79 8.35 15.62
N GLN A 459 25.89 7.16 16.23
CA GLN A 459 25.55 6.97 17.65
C GLN A 459 26.62 7.54 18.59
N GLY A 460 27.89 7.58 18.18
CA GLY A 460 28.98 8.22 18.95
C GLY A 460 28.92 9.75 18.98
N GLU A 461 28.44 10.39 17.91
CA GLU A 461 28.32 11.86 17.84
C GLU A 461 27.14 12.42 18.65
N GLN A 462 26.04 11.68 18.80
CA GLN A 462 24.94 12.07 19.70
C GLN A 462 25.30 11.94 21.19
N GLY A 463 26.26 11.09 21.55
CA GLY A 463 26.76 10.94 22.93
C GLY A 463 27.73 12.05 23.39
N GLN A 464 28.37 12.78 22.45
CA GLN A 464 29.34 13.83 22.80
C GLN A 464 28.77 15.26 22.86
N GLN A 465 27.56 15.49 22.36
CA GLN A 465 26.89 16.80 22.50
C GLN A 465 26.11 16.96 23.82
N GLY A 466 25.75 15.86 24.50
CA GLY A 466 25.11 15.91 25.82
C GLY A 466 26.04 16.25 26.99
N ASP A 467 27.35 16.01 26.85
CA ASP A 467 28.31 16.07 27.97
C ASP A 467 29.12 17.37 28.04
N ARG A 468 28.87 18.34 27.14
CA ARG A 468 29.58 19.64 27.11
C ARG A 468 28.81 20.83 27.67
N GLN A 469 27.53 20.67 28.04
CA GLN A 469 26.74 21.79 28.58
C GLN A 469 26.66 21.85 30.12
N ASP A 470 27.10 20.80 30.84
CA ASP A 470 27.04 20.74 32.31
C ASP A 470 28.38 20.99 33.04
N LYS A 471 29.39 21.57 32.37
CA LYS A 471 30.69 21.91 32.98
C LYS A 471 31.17 23.36 32.80
N GLN A 472 30.24 24.32 32.77
CA GLN A 472 30.57 25.74 32.95
C GLN A 472 29.59 26.42 33.90
N GLY A 473 29.74 26.14 35.20
CA GLY A 473 28.98 26.82 36.24
C GLY A 473 29.45 26.42 37.62
N GLY A 474 30.58 26.96 38.09
CA GLY A 474 30.94 26.86 39.51
C GLY A 474 32.42 27.06 39.82
N ASN A 475 32.70 28.13 40.56
CA ASN A 475 33.91 28.42 41.33
C ASN A 475 35.21 28.76 40.58
N SER A 476 35.53 30.06 40.59
CA SER A 476 36.63 30.54 41.46
C SER A 476 36.61 32.07 41.54
N SER A 477 36.16 32.58 42.68
CA SER A 477 36.60 33.86 43.21
C SER A 477 37.90 33.66 43.98
N GLU A 478 38.75 34.68 43.91
CA GLU A 478 39.87 35.04 44.80
C GLU A 478 41.31 34.74 44.37
N GLN A 479 42.10 35.82 44.55
CA GLN A 479 43.56 35.97 44.58
C GLN A 479 44.28 36.10 43.22
N ALA A 480 45.19 37.05 43.01
CA ALA A 480 45.70 38.13 43.85
C ALA A 480 46.30 39.22 42.94
N LYS A 481 46.47 40.41 43.51
CA LYS A 481 47.08 41.58 42.91
C LYS A 481 48.56 41.35 42.57
N GLN A 482 48.96 41.93 41.44
CA GLN A 482 50.30 42.48 41.14
C GLN A 482 51.46 41.47 41.06
N GLY A 483 51.46 40.72 39.96
CA GLY A 483 52.58 40.61 39.01
C GLY A 483 53.97 40.27 39.55
N GLU A 484 54.12 39.11 40.19
CA GLU A 484 55.36 38.32 40.35
C GLU A 484 54.99 36.98 41.00
#